data_AF-M2UM27-F1
#
_entry.id   AF-M2UM27-F1
#
_cell.length_a   1.000
_cell.length_b   1.000
_cell.length_c   1.000
_cell.angle_alpha   90.00
_cell.angle_beta   90.00
_cell.angle_gamma   90.00
#
_symmetry.space_group_name_H-M   'P 1'
#
loop_
_entity.id
_entity.type
_entity.pdbx_description
1 polymer ?
#
loop_
_entity_poly.entity_id
_entity_poly.type
_entity_poly.pdbx_seq_one_letter_code
_entity_poly.pdbx_strand_id
1 'polypeptide(L)'
;MTKPLPLGKDPYALAHRYREYMTEHPRRFLEYCNPYYERLLANQPDPATDATDDNSRAIRYAKEHHECFYEIRDIQRIITWLPPLGKVNDE
;
A
#
# COMPACT_ATOMS: atom_id res chain seq x y z
N MET A 1 -1.84 9.20 14.83
CA MET A 1 -2.79 9.39 13.72
C MET A 1 -2.62 10.79 13.15
N THR A 2 -1.79 10.92 12.13
CA THR A 2 -1.60 12.15 11.36
C THR A 2 -2.82 12.33 10.46
N LYS A 3 -3.49 13.50 10.51
CA LYS A 3 -4.58 13.83 9.58
C LYS A 3 -4.08 13.67 8.14
N PRO A 4 -4.80 12.98 7.25
CA PRO A 4 -4.42 12.90 5.84
C PRO A 4 -4.34 14.31 5.27
N LEU A 5 -3.28 14.58 4.50
CA LEU A 5 -3.16 15.84 3.78
C LEU A 5 -4.34 15.96 2.79
N PRO A 6 -4.83 17.20 2.53
CA PRO A 6 -5.82 17.42 1.49
C PRO A 6 -5.33 16.84 0.16
N LEU A 7 -6.18 16.12 -0.56
CA LEU A 7 -5.83 15.44 -1.83
C LEU A 7 -5.13 16.37 -2.84
N GLY A 8 -5.41 17.67 -2.81
CA GLY A 8 -4.76 18.67 -3.67
C GLY A 8 -3.31 19.03 -3.30
N LYS A 9 -2.77 18.53 -2.18
CA LYS A 9 -1.39 18.77 -1.74
C LYS A 9 -0.45 17.60 -1.97
N ASP A 10 -0.99 16.40 -2.18
CA ASP A 10 -0.22 15.21 -2.49
C ASP A 10 -0.58 14.72 -3.90
N PRO A 11 0.30 14.92 -4.90
CA PRO A 11 0.04 14.46 -6.27
C PRO A 11 -0.10 12.93 -6.35
N TYR A 12 0.33 12.19 -5.33
CA TYR A 12 0.27 10.73 -5.24
C TYR A 12 -0.87 10.23 -4.35
N ALA A 13 -1.80 11.11 -3.94
CA ALA A 13 -2.85 10.74 -2.99
C ALA A 13 -3.74 9.59 -3.50
N LEU A 14 -4.01 9.52 -4.80
CA LEU A 14 -4.77 8.42 -5.41
C LEU A 14 -4.02 7.08 -5.32
N ALA A 15 -2.68 7.07 -5.23
CA ALA A 15 -1.91 5.85 -5.17
C ALA A 15 -2.13 5.07 -3.87
N HIS A 16 -2.45 5.73 -2.75
CA HIS A 16 -2.69 5.08 -1.45
C HIS A 16 -4.08 5.28 -0.86
N ARG A 17 -4.86 6.24 -1.36
CA ARG A 17 -6.21 6.54 -0.88
C ARG A 17 -7.29 6.16 -1.87
N TYR A 18 -6.97 5.31 -2.85
CA TYR A 18 -7.95 4.93 -3.88
C TYR A 18 -9.21 4.32 -3.26
N ARG A 19 -9.06 3.45 -2.25
CA ARG A 19 -10.21 2.84 -1.57
C ARG A 19 -11.07 3.84 -0.81
N GLU A 20 -10.45 4.81 -0.12
CA GLU A 20 -11.18 5.89 0.55
C GLU A 20 -11.95 6.73 -0.47
N TYR A 21 -11.27 7.12 -1.56
CA TYR A 21 -11.89 7.85 -2.67
C TYR A 21 -13.10 7.09 -3.25
N MET A 22 -12.97 5.78 -3.47
CA MET A 22 -14.08 4.96 -3.98
C MET A 22 -15.21 4.77 -2.96
N THR A 23 -14.95 4.94 -1.67
CA THR A 23 -15.97 4.93 -0.61
C THR A 23 -16.76 6.23 -0.60
N GLU A 24 -16.10 7.38 -0.77
CA GLU A 24 -16.73 8.70 -0.86
C GLU A 24 -17.45 8.93 -2.20
N HIS A 25 -16.93 8.33 -3.27
CA HIS A 25 -17.46 8.42 -4.62
C HIS A 25 -17.83 7.03 -5.16
N PRO A 26 -18.91 6.42 -4.61
CA PRO A 26 -19.32 5.10 -5.03
C PRO A 26 -19.71 5.10 -6.50
N ARG A 27 -19.32 4.03 -7.17
CA ARG A 27 -19.59 3.83 -8.60
C ARG A 27 -21.06 3.61 -8.88
N ARG A 28 -21.44 3.82 -10.14
CA ARG A 28 -22.75 3.39 -10.63
C ARG A 28 -22.80 1.87 -10.77
N PHE A 29 -24.01 1.32 -10.81
CA PHE A 29 -24.22 -0.11 -11.05
C PHE A 29 -23.49 -0.56 -12.34
N LEU A 30 -22.72 -1.65 -12.25
CA LEU A 30 -21.86 -2.24 -13.30
C LEU A 30 -20.56 -1.50 -13.66
N GLU A 31 -20.24 -0.38 -13.04
CA GLU A 31 -18.92 0.23 -13.21
C GLU A 31 -17.86 -0.52 -12.38
N TYR A 32 -16.71 -0.78 -12.98
CA TYR A 32 -15.56 -1.41 -12.34
C TYR A 32 -14.62 -0.37 -11.71
N CYS A 33 -13.89 -0.77 -10.68
CA CYS A 33 -12.72 -0.03 -10.21
C CYS A 33 -11.72 0.15 -11.37
N ASN A 34 -10.88 1.17 -11.26
CA ASN A 34 -9.72 1.28 -12.11
C ASN A 34 -8.72 0.18 -11.73
N PRO A 35 -8.46 -0.78 -12.63
CA PRO A 35 -7.65 -1.96 -12.32
C PRO A 35 -6.19 -1.62 -12.02
N TYR A 36 -5.70 -0.45 -12.45
CA TYR A 36 -4.36 0.00 -12.15
C TYR A 36 -4.20 0.28 -10.65
N TYR A 37 -5.04 1.15 -10.10
CA TYR A 37 -4.97 1.52 -8.68
C TYR A 37 -5.28 0.34 -7.75
N GLU A 38 -6.15 -0.58 -8.16
CA GLU A 38 -6.43 -1.80 -7.37
C GLU A 38 -5.25 -2.74 -7.23
N ARG A 39 -4.31 -2.71 -8.18
CA ARG A 39 -3.13 -3.58 -8.17
C ARG A 39 -1.95 -2.99 -7.40
N LEU A 40 -2.02 -1.72 -7.02
CA LEU A 40 -0.99 -1.10 -6.19
C LEU A 40 -0.99 -1.71 -4.79
N LEU A 41 0.21 -2.01 -4.29
CA LEU A 41 0.42 -2.54 -2.95
C LEU A 41 -0.08 -1.57 -1.87
N ALA A 42 0.07 -0.26 -2.09
CA ALA A 42 -0.42 0.76 -1.17
C ALA A 42 -1.94 0.71 -0.95
N ASN A 43 -2.69 0.26 -1.97
CA ASN A 43 -4.15 0.11 -1.92
C ASN A 43 -4.60 -1.29 -1.48
N GLN A 44 -3.69 -2.20 -1.12
CA GLN A 44 -4.06 -3.48 -0.53
C GLN A 44 -4.55 -3.30 0.92
N PRO A 45 -5.33 -4.27 1.45
CA PRO A 45 -5.71 -4.26 2.86
C PRO A 45 -4.49 -4.15 3.76
N ASP A 46 -4.62 -3.44 4.88
CA ASP A 46 -3.54 -3.41 5.87
C ASP A 46 -3.31 -4.84 6.39
N PRO A 47 -2.06 -5.34 6.35
CA PRO A 47 -1.74 -6.64 6.90
C PRO A 47 -1.84 -6.60 8.42
N ALA A 48 -2.06 -7.76 9.05
CA ALA A 48 -2.01 -7.88 10.51
C ALA A 48 -0.65 -7.37 11.03
N THR A 49 -0.62 -6.69 12.18
CA THR A 49 0.58 -5.98 12.68
C THR A 49 1.80 -6.89 12.87
N ASP A 50 1.56 -8.15 13.22
CA ASP A 50 2.53 -9.20 13.47
C ASP A 50 2.86 -10.05 12.23
N ALA A 51 2.18 -9.81 11.10
CA ALA A 51 2.43 -10.57 9.88
C ALA A 51 3.85 -10.28 9.35
N THR A 52 4.64 -11.35 9.20
CA THR A 52 6.03 -11.28 8.77
C THR A 52 6.25 -11.83 7.37
N ASP A 53 5.21 -12.32 6.69
CA ASP A 53 5.35 -12.79 5.31
C ASP A 53 5.73 -11.65 4.35
N ASP A 54 6.31 -12.04 3.23
CA ASP A 54 6.84 -11.11 2.23
C ASP A 54 5.75 -10.17 1.67
N ASN A 55 4.51 -10.64 1.50
CA ASN A 55 3.44 -9.77 1.01
C ASN A 55 3.13 -8.69 2.05
N SER A 56 2.95 -9.08 3.31
CA SER A 56 2.66 -8.15 4.40
C SER A 56 3.76 -7.10 4.56
N ARG A 57 5.03 -7.50 4.50
CA ARG A 57 6.17 -6.59 4.57
C ARG A 57 6.21 -5.63 3.38
N ALA A 58 5.99 -6.13 2.16
CA ALA A 58 5.96 -5.30 0.97
C ALA A 58 4.77 -4.32 0.94
N ILE A 59 3.60 -4.72 1.46
CA ILE A 59 2.42 -3.84 1.57
C ILE A 59 2.71 -2.68 2.54
N ARG A 60 3.28 -2.95 3.72
CA ARG A 60 3.66 -1.89 4.68
C ARG A 60 4.63 -0.91 4.05
N TYR A 61 5.69 -1.42 3.41
CA TYR A 61 6.67 -0.59 2.71
C TYR A 61 6.00 0.27 1.63
N ALA A 62 5.14 -0.31 0.79
CA ALA A 62 4.47 0.43 -0.27
C ALA A 62 3.48 1.48 0.24
N LYS A 63 2.89 1.30 1.43
CA LYS A 63 2.04 2.32 2.07
C LYS A 63 2.85 3.49 2.62
N GLU A 64 4.08 3.25 3.07
CA GLU A 64 5.02 4.31 3.49
C GLU A 64 5.66 5.04 2.29
N HIS A 65 5.74 4.36 1.14
CA HIS A 65 6.36 4.84 -0.10
C HIS A 65 5.36 4.83 -1.28
N HIS A 66 4.16 5.37 -1.06
CA HIS A 66 3.08 5.30 -2.03
C HIS A 66 3.36 6.03 -3.35
N GLU A 67 4.26 7.01 -3.31
CA GLU A 67 4.76 7.74 -4.48
C GLU A 67 5.49 6.85 -5.50
N CYS A 68 5.93 5.65 -5.09
CA CYS A 68 6.66 4.72 -5.95
C CYS A 68 5.76 3.77 -6.76
N PHE A 69 4.43 3.78 -6.54
CA PHE A 69 3.46 2.98 -7.30
C PHE A 69 3.78 1.48 -7.41
N TYR A 70 4.30 0.87 -6.35
CA TYR A 70 4.66 -0.55 -6.38
C TYR A 70 3.44 -1.46 -6.58
N GLU A 71 3.58 -2.45 -7.46
CA GLU A 71 2.60 -3.49 -7.75
C GLU A 71 2.97 -4.83 -7.09
N ILE A 72 2.06 -5.80 -7.12
CA ILE A 72 2.29 -7.19 -6.66
C ILE A 72 3.56 -7.81 -7.27
N ARG A 73 3.90 -7.47 -8.52
CA ARG A 73 5.11 -7.96 -9.19
C ARG A 73 6.41 -7.47 -8.54
N ASP A 74 6.36 -6.37 -7.78
CA ASP A 74 7.53 -5.73 -7.17
C ASP A 74 7.86 -6.29 -5.79
N ILE A 75 7.02 -7.18 -5.24
CA ILE A 75 7.17 -7.73 -3.89
C ILE A 75 8.57 -8.30 -3.68
N GLN A 76 9.03 -9.17 -4.58
CA GLN A 76 10.37 -9.78 -4.47
C GLN A 76 11.47 -8.72 -4.47
N ARG A 77 11.36 -7.68 -5.30
CA ARG A 77 12.32 -6.58 -5.33
C ARG A 77 12.31 -5.79 -4.02
N ILE A 78 11.14 -5.45 -3.50
CA ILE A 78 10.98 -4.72 -2.24
C ILE A 78 11.61 -5.51 -1.09
N ILE A 79 11.38 -6.82 -1.03
CA ILE A 79 11.90 -7.67 0.03
C ILE A 79 13.42 -7.70 0.06
N THR A 80 14.10 -7.58 -1.08
CA THR A 80 15.57 -7.46 -1.11
C THR A 80 16.10 -6.18 -0.46
N TRP A 81 15.28 -5.12 -0.37
CA TRP A 81 15.66 -3.86 0.27
C TRP A 81 15.36 -3.83 1.76
N LEU A 82 14.43 -4.68 2.22
CA LEU A 82 14.02 -4.71 3.60
C LEU A 82 14.99 -5.55 4.45
N PRO A 83 15.28 -5.11 5.69
CA PRO A 83 16.12 -5.89 6.58
C PRO A 83 15.50 -7.27 6.82
N PRO A 84 16.30 -8.33 6.94
CA PRO A 84 15.79 -9.65 7.26
C PRO A 84 15.05 -9.60 8.60
N LEU A 85 13.99 -10.39 8.73
CA LEU A 85 13.34 -10.62 10.01
C LEU A 85 14.39 -11.23 10.93
N GLY A 86 14.71 -10.52 12.02
CA GLY A 86 15.95 -10.73 12.76
C GLY A 86 16.25 -12.19 13.10
N LYS A 87 17.55 -12.52 13.05
CA LYS A 87 18.09 -13.25 14.20
C LYS A 87 17.93 -12.32 15.39
N VAL A 88 17.30 -12.81 16.45
CA VAL A 88 17.28 -12.12 17.75
C VAL A 88 18.74 -11.80 18.06
N ASN A 89 19.04 -10.51 18.26
CA ASN A 89 20.30 -10.14 18.88
C ASN A 89 20.19 -10.62 20.33
N ASP A 90 20.78 -11.77 20.62
CA ASP A 90 21.16 -12.14 21.98
C ASP A 90 22.24 -11.15 22.42
N GLU A 91 21.86 -10.18 23.24
CA GLU A 91 22.77 -9.32 24.01
C GLU A 91 22.48 -9.51 25.50
#